data_AF-A0A9P7TXY4-F1
#
_entry.id   AF-A0A9P7TXY4-F1
#
_cell.length_a   1.000
_cell.length_b   1.000
_cell.length_c   1.000
_cell.angle_alpha   90.00
_cell.angle_beta   90.00
_cell.angle_gamma   90.00
#
_symmetry.space_group_name_H-M   'P 1'
#
loop_
_entity.id
_entity.type
_entity.pdbx_description
1 polymer ?
#
loop_
_entity_poly.entity_id
_entity_poly.type
_entity_poly.pdbx_seq_one_letter_code
_entity_poly.pdbx_strand_id
1 'polypeptide(L)'
;MKLASSFLCAAALLSSDVVAGSYGDPTHNGSLGRLVLPYQDPNPRGRAQSVRIKREGILYGRGPEQGQTAYPAGPLGDALWQADTAALTVDQLRHENLVKQDAVVLLSQLVKTGGLRSLADFSKLYDGQWKTSMGNVIDTSFYTNQTSDLYFSMQRLTLNPFVLRRLHPSERLPFAVPDDVARNLTTMTTKQLLRSGRLFYADYSVLAKLPLQQGRFAAGCEAYFYISVQDDAWLPLAIKTNRDLIYTPADAPLDWLFAKMLLGQNDAWDTPWRHL
;
A
#
# COMPACT_ATOMS: atom_id res chain seq x y z
N MET A 1 -5.23 34.62 32.85
CA MET A 1 -6.49 34.61 33.64
C MET A 1 -7.41 35.70 33.12
N LYS A 2 -8.42 35.34 32.30
CA LYS A 2 -9.73 36.02 32.18
C LYS A 2 -10.63 35.09 31.35
N LEU A 3 -11.68 34.61 32.02
CA LEU A 3 -12.78 33.79 31.53
C LEU A 3 -13.56 34.57 30.45
N ALA A 4 -13.98 34.00 29.31
CA ALA A 4 -14.96 32.92 29.06
C ALA A 4 -16.41 33.31 29.41
N SER A 5 -17.33 32.96 28.50
CA SER A 5 -18.78 33.23 28.38
C SER A 5 -19.11 34.48 27.54
N SER A 6 -19.89 34.45 26.44
CA SER A 6 -21.01 33.55 26.11
C SER A 6 -21.25 33.56 24.60
N PHE A 7 -21.26 32.40 23.95
CA PHE A 7 -22.05 32.20 22.73
C PHE A 7 -22.86 30.93 22.94
N LEU A 8 -24.11 31.12 23.39
CA LEU A 8 -25.16 30.14 23.20
C LEU A 8 -25.36 29.99 21.69
N CYS A 9 -24.79 28.94 21.11
CA CYS A 9 -25.28 28.43 19.84
C CYS A 9 -26.20 27.26 20.17
N ALA A 10 -27.46 27.41 19.80
CA ALA A 10 -28.49 26.41 19.99
C ALA A 10 -28.02 25.07 19.43
N ALA A 11 -27.72 24.14 20.34
CA ALA A 11 -27.72 22.72 20.06
C ALA A 11 -29.17 22.33 19.72
N ALA A 12 -29.57 22.62 18.48
CA ALA A 12 -30.73 21.98 17.91
C ALA A 12 -30.40 20.49 17.89
N LEU A 13 -31.17 19.76 18.69
CA LEU A 13 -31.29 18.30 18.74
C LEU A 13 -31.30 17.71 17.32
N LEU A 14 -30.11 17.50 16.76
CA LEU A 14 -29.91 16.52 15.71
C LEU A 14 -29.93 15.20 16.43
N SER A 15 -31.01 14.44 16.24
CA SER A 15 -31.09 13.04 16.60
C SER A 15 -29.75 12.37 16.31
N SER A 16 -29.29 11.55 17.24
CA SER A 16 -28.09 10.70 17.17
C SER A 16 -27.91 9.98 15.82
N ASP A 17 -28.98 9.84 15.05
CA ASP A 17 -29.05 9.20 13.75
C ASP A 17 -28.41 10.00 12.59
N VAL A 18 -28.10 11.29 12.78
CA VAL A 18 -27.51 12.11 11.70
C VAL A 18 -25.99 12.24 11.80
N VAL A 19 -25.43 12.14 13.02
CA VAL A 19 -23.98 12.29 13.28
C VAL A 19 -23.29 10.94 13.44
N ALA A 20 -24.02 9.89 13.79
CA ALA A 20 -23.47 8.55 13.73
C ALA A 20 -23.43 8.11 12.26
N GLY A 21 -22.23 8.07 11.68
CA GLY A 21 -21.85 7.11 10.64
C GLY A 21 -21.96 5.65 11.10
N SER A 22 -22.86 5.36 12.03
CA SER A 22 -23.40 4.05 12.29
C SER A 22 -24.14 3.68 11.01
N TYR A 23 -23.45 2.98 10.11
CA TYR A 23 -24.06 1.75 9.61
C TYR A 23 -24.45 1.00 10.87
N GLY A 24 -25.68 1.22 11.35
CA GLY A 24 -26.18 0.46 12.46
C GLY A 24 -25.99 -0.97 12.04
N ASP A 25 -25.22 -1.68 12.85
CA ASP A 25 -25.19 -3.11 12.84
C ASP A 25 -26.64 -3.56 12.66
N PRO A 26 -27.01 -4.16 11.51
CA PRO A 26 -28.39 -4.57 11.25
C PRO A 26 -28.91 -5.53 12.31
N THR A 27 -28.03 -6.03 13.19
CA THR A 27 -28.30 -7.04 14.21
C THR A 27 -28.37 -6.48 15.64
N HIS A 28 -28.04 -5.20 15.88
CA HIS A 28 -28.11 -4.62 17.24
C HIS A 28 -29.29 -3.65 17.40
N ASN A 29 -30.39 -4.19 17.95
CA ASN A 29 -31.54 -3.62 18.68
C ASN A 29 -31.61 -2.09 19.02
N GLY A 30 -31.23 -1.20 18.11
CA GLY A 30 -31.73 0.17 17.99
C GLY A 30 -32.63 0.19 16.77
N SER A 31 -33.82 0.78 16.87
CA SER A 31 -34.89 0.70 15.87
C SER A 31 -34.53 1.38 14.54
N LEU A 32 -33.63 0.79 13.76
CA LEU A 32 -33.54 1.07 12.34
C LEU A 32 -34.82 0.50 11.72
N GLY A 33 -35.69 1.39 11.26
CA GLY A 33 -36.87 0.99 10.50
C GLY A 33 -36.49 0.09 9.33
N ARG A 34 -37.42 -0.77 8.89
CA ARG A 34 -37.25 -1.64 7.73
C ARG A 34 -36.66 -0.86 6.55
N LEU A 35 -35.52 -1.30 6.02
CA LEU A 35 -34.93 -0.71 4.81
C LEU A 35 -35.86 -0.96 3.63
N VAL A 36 -36.28 0.11 2.96
CA VAL A 36 -37.23 0.08 1.84
C VAL A 36 -36.76 0.96 0.69
N LEU A 37 -37.10 0.55 -0.53
CA LEU A 37 -36.91 1.37 -1.73
C LEU A 37 -37.86 2.58 -1.71
N PRO A 38 -37.54 3.70 -2.38
CA PRO A 38 -38.38 4.90 -2.33
C PRO A 38 -39.86 4.68 -2.68
N TYR A 39 -40.16 3.77 -3.60
CA TYR A 39 -41.54 3.47 -4.02
C TYR A 39 -42.33 2.61 -3.02
N GLN A 40 -41.63 2.00 -2.06
CA GLN A 40 -42.20 1.16 -0.99
C GLN A 40 -42.23 1.90 0.35
N ASP A 41 -41.75 3.14 0.38
CA ASP A 41 -41.63 3.93 1.59
C ASP A 41 -42.99 4.46 2.02
N PRO A 42 -43.50 4.10 3.22
CA PRO A 42 -44.76 4.62 3.73
C PRO A 42 -44.69 6.12 4.03
N ASN A 43 -43.49 6.74 4.10
CA ASN A 43 -43.28 8.17 4.32
C ASN A 43 -42.31 8.78 3.29
N PRO A 44 -42.71 8.89 2.00
CA PRO A 44 -41.83 9.39 0.95
C PRO A 44 -41.47 10.87 1.10
N ARG A 45 -42.35 11.68 1.73
CA ARG A 45 -42.09 13.10 1.99
C ARG A 45 -41.03 13.29 3.07
N GLY A 46 -41.11 12.54 4.17
CA GLY A 46 -40.09 12.55 5.22
C GLY A 46 -38.72 12.15 4.67
N ARG A 47 -38.66 11.07 3.88
CA ARG A 47 -37.44 10.64 3.19
C ARG A 47 -36.85 11.75 2.31
N ALA A 48 -37.67 12.38 1.47
CA ALA A 48 -37.21 13.46 0.59
C ALA A 48 -36.65 14.65 1.37
N GLN A 49 -37.30 15.03 2.48
CA GLN A 49 -36.81 16.09 3.36
C GLN A 49 -35.47 15.72 4.02
N SER A 50 -35.30 14.49 4.52
CA SER A 50 -34.02 14.03 5.08
C SER A 50 -32.91 14.01 4.02
N VAL A 51 -33.22 13.64 2.79
CA VAL A 51 -32.24 13.72 1.67
C VAL A 51 -31.87 15.17 1.38
N ARG A 52 -32.84 16.09 1.38
CA ARG A 52 -32.57 17.52 1.18
C ARG A 52 -31.64 18.08 2.25
N ILE A 53 -31.91 17.79 3.53
CA ILE A 53 -31.04 18.19 4.64
C ILE A 53 -29.61 17.64 4.46
N LYS A 54 -29.47 16.37 4.06
CA LYS A 54 -28.14 15.80 3.77
C LYS A 54 -27.43 16.48 2.62
N ARG A 55 -28.14 16.86 1.54
CA ARG A 55 -27.56 17.59 0.41
C ARG A 55 -27.12 19.01 0.76
N GLU A 56 -27.84 19.66 1.68
CA GLU A 56 -27.50 21.00 2.16
C GLU A 56 -26.38 20.97 3.21
N GLY A 57 -26.27 19.89 3.99
CA GLY A 57 -25.29 19.75 5.07
C GLY A 57 -24.00 19.00 4.71
N ILE A 58 -24.04 18.10 3.71
CA ILE A 58 -22.87 17.37 3.20
C ILE A 58 -22.55 17.91 1.80
N LEU A 59 -21.52 18.73 1.73
CA LEU A 59 -21.04 19.40 0.53
C LEU A 59 -19.79 18.68 0.00
N TYR A 60 -19.46 18.94 -1.27
CA TYR A 60 -18.24 18.48 -1.90
C TYR A 60 -17.10 19.48 -1.65
N GLY A 61 -16.21 19.14 -0.73
CA GLY A 61 -15.00 19.88 -0.41
C GLY A 61 -13.74 19.33 -1.07
N ARG A 62 -12.60 19.95 -0.75
CA ARG A 62 -11.28 19.54 -1.22
C ARG A 62 -10.66 18.53 -0.27
N GLY A 63 -10.26 17.36 -0.78
CA GLY A 63 -9.61 16.31 0.01
C GLY A 63 -8.11 16.56 0.28
N PRO A 64 -7.51 15.73 1.16
CA PRO A 64 -6.09 15.81 1.56
C PRO A 64 -5.11 15.56 0.40
N GLU A 65 -5.54 14.83 -0.63
CA GLU A 65 -4.75 14.54 -1.84
C GLU A 65 -4.79 15.69 -2.86
N GLN A 66 -4.64 16.92 -2.37
CA GLN A 66 -4.65 18.13 -3.19
C GLN A 66 -5.93 18.34 -4.02
N GLY A 67 -7.01 17.61 -3.72
CA GLY A 67 -8.32 17.75 -4.38
C GLY A 67 -8.53 16.89 -5.62
N GLN A 68 -7.82 15.77 -5.78
CA GLN A 68 -8.10 14.83 -6.88
C GLN A 68 -9.52 14.24 -6.79
N THR A 69 -9.96 13.93 -5.57
CA THR A 69 -11.32 13.45 -5.28
C THR A 69 -12.01 14.42 -4.33
N ALA A 70 -13.33 14.61 -4.53
CA ALA A 70 -14.15 15.41 -3.63
C ALA A 70 -14.27 14.74 -2.26
N TYR A 71 -14.15 15.53 -1.21
CA TYR A 71 -14.20 15.06 0.18
C TYR A 71 -15.43 15.63 0.90
N PRO A 72 -16.02 14.93 1.90
CA PRO A 72 -17.13 15.48 2.65
C PRO A 72 -16.76 16.81 3.31
N ALA A 73 -17.62 17.81 3.17
CA ALA A 73 -17.49 19.12 3.79
C ALA A 73 -18.86 19.68 4.20
N GLY A 74 -18.87 20.87 4.79
CA GLY A 74 -20.10 21.51 5.29
C GLY A 74 -20.50 20.95 6.65
N PRO A 75 -21.51 21.53 7.32
CA PRO A 75 -21.75 21.25 8.74
C PRO A 75 -21.96 19.78 9.10
N LEU A 76 -22.61 19.01 8.23
CA LEU A 76 -22.78 17.56 8.44
C LEU A 76 -21.57 16.76 7.93
N GLY A 77 -20.95 17.17 6.82
CA GLY A 77 -19.74 16.51 6.31
C GLY A 77 -18.55 16.62 7.26
N ASP A 78 -18.33 17.80 7.83
CA ASP A 78 -17.28 18.08 8.80
C ASP A 78 -17.51 17.31 10.11
N ALA A 79 -18.77 17.21 10.55
CA ALA A 79 -19.14 16.43 11.73
C ALA A 79 -18.90 14.93 11.52
N LEU A 80 -19.24 14.38 10.36
CA LEU A 80 -18.97 12.99 10.00
C LEU A 80 -17.47 12.72 9.98
N TRP A 81 -16.69 13.58 9.31
CA TRP A 81 -15.24 13.45 9.26
C TRP A 81 -14.60 13.49 10.65
N GLN A 82 -15.04 14.41 11.51
CA GLN A 82 -14.53 14.51 12.88
C GLN A 82 -14.88 13.27 13.71
N ALA A 83 -16.09 12.73 13.56
CA ALA A 83 -16.51 11.52 14.26
C ALA A 83 -15.67 10.30 13.83
N ASP A 84 -15.50 10.09 12.52
CA ASP A 84 -14.69 8.99 11.98
C ASP A 84 -13.22 9.13 12.37
N THR A 85 -12.67 10.35 12.30
CA THR A 85 -11.28 10.63 12.71
C THR A 85 -11.08 10.39 14.20
N ALA A 86 -12.02 10.80 15.05
CA ALA A 86 -11.95 10.57 16.49
C ALA A 86 -11.97 9.07 16.82
N ALA A 87 -12.86 8.31 16.18
CA ALA A 87 -12.92 6.85 16.35
C ALA A 87 -11.60 6.18 15.90
N LEU A 88 -11.11 6.52 14.70
CA LEU A 88 -9.85 6.01 14.18
C LEU A 88 -8.66 6.35 15.09
N THR A 89 -8.62 7.57 15.63
CA THR A 89 -7.54 8.03 16.53
C THR A 89 -7.44 7.17 17.78
N VAL A 90 -8.57 6.78 18.38
CA VAL A 90 -8.59 5.89 19.55
C VAL A 90 -7.94 4.55 19.23
N ASP A 91 -8.29 3.96 18.08
CA ASP A 91 -7.73 2.69 17.64
C ASP A 91 -6.24 2.78 17.30
N GLN A 92 -5.84 3.85 16.61
CA GLN A 92 -4.44 4.12 16.28
C GLN A 92 -3.57 4.26 17.53
N LEU A 93 -3.99 5.08 18.50
CA LEU A 93 -3.23 5.29 19.74
C LEU A 93 -3.11 4.00 20.56
N ARG A 94 -4.19 3.20 20.58
CA ARG A 94 -4.16 1.88 21.22
C ARG A 94 -3.10 0.99 20.56
N HIS A 95 -3.11 0.87 19.23
CA HIS A 95 -2.15 0.03 18.52
C HIS A 95 -0.71 0.55 18.62
N GLU A 96 -0.50 1.87 18.51
CA GLU A 96 0.81 2.52 18.66
C GLU A 96 1.47 2.18 20.00
N ASN A 97 0.69 2.15 21.08
CA ASN A 97 1.19 1.76 22.40
C ASN A 97 1.66 0.30 22.45
N LEU A 98 0.99 -0.62 21.75
CA LEU A 98 1.43 -2.03 21.65
C LEU A 98 2.74 -2.13 20.85
N VAL A 99 2.85 -1.39 19.74
CA VAL A 99 4.07 -1.32 18.92
C VAL A 99 5.24 -0.79 19.74
N LYS A 100 5.04 0.27 20.53
CA LYS A 100 6.07 0.82 21.43
C LYS A 100 6.55 -0.20 22.46
N GLN A 101 5.65 -0.97 23.05
CA GLN A 101 6.00 -2.03 24.00
C GLN A 101 6.88 -3.10 23.35
N ASP A 102 6.49 -3.60 22.18
CA ASP A 102 7.29 -4.59 21.44
C ASP A 102 8.65 -4.02 20.99
N ALA A 103 8.68 -2.75 20.55
CA ALA A 103 9.91 -2.09 20.11
C ALA A 103 10.95 -1.98 21.24
N VAL A 104 10.54 -1.71 22.48
CA VAL A 104 11.44 -1.70 23.64
C VAL A 104 12.08 -3.07 23.88
N VAL A 105 11.29 -4.14 23.74
CA VAL A 105 11.79 -5.52 23.87
C VAL A 105 12.79 -5.84 22.76
N LEU A 106 12.44 -5.54 21.51
CA LEU A 106 13.31 -5.74 20.35
C LEU A 106 14.63 -4.99 20.51
N LEU A 107 14.59 -3.70 20.82
CA LEU A 107 15.81 -2.88 20.95
C LEU A 107 16.73 -3.42 22.06
N SER A 108 16.16 -3.81 23.20
CA SER A 108 16.91 -4.44 24.28
C SER A 108 17.59 -5.74 23.84
N GLN A 109 16.93 -6.54 23.01
CA GLN A 109 17.48 -7.78 22.47
C GLN A 109 18.57 -7.53 21.42
N LEU A 110 18.40 -6.54 20.55
CA LEU A 110 19.41 -6.16 19.55
C LEU A 110 20.70 -5.68 20.22
N VAL A 111 20.60 -4.87 21.27
CA VAL A 111 21.78 -4.43 22.05
C VAL A 111 22.49 -5.63 22.68
N LYS A 112 21.75 -6.53 23.34
CA LYS A 112 22.32 -7.75 23.95
C LYS A 112 23.01 -8.67 22.95
N THR A 113 22.50 -8.74 21.72
CA THR A 113 23.03 -9.62 20.66
C THR A 113 24.07 -8.94 19.77
N GLY A 114 24.47 -7.71 20.08
CA GLY A 114 25.53 -6.99 19.35
C GLY A 114 25.10 -6.43 18.00
N GLY A 115 23.79 -6.21 17.79
CA GLY A 115 23.19 -5.58 16.63
C GLY A 115 23.00 -6.50 15.41
N LEU A 116 22.88 -5.85 14.24
CA LEU A 116 22.77 -6.49 12.93
C LEU A 116 24.13 -6.38 12.22
N ARG A 117 24.80 -7.50 11.94
CA ARG A 117 26.14 -7.54 11.35
C ARG A 117 26.18 -8.23 9.98
N SER A 118 25.12 -8.93 9.64
CA SER A 118 24.95 -9.67 8.39
C SER A 118 23.50 -9.60 7.91
N LEU A 119 23.24 -9.97 6.65
CA LEU A 119 21.88 -10.07 6.13
C LEU A 119 21.03 -11.10 6.91
N ALA A 120 21.65 -12.19 7.37
CA ALA A 120 20.96 -13.19 8.18
C ALA A 120 20.46 -12.63 9.52
N ASP A 121 21.15 -11.63 10.09
CA ASP A 121 20.76 -11.04 11.36
C ASP A 121 19.43 -10.28 11.29
N PHE A 122 18.94 -9.91 10.10
CA PHE A 122 17.65 -9.23 9.98
C PHE A 122 16.47 -10.08 10.45
N SER A 123 16.61 -11.41 10.54
CA SER A 123 15.59 -12.27 11.18
C SER A 123 15.39 -11.90 12.65
N LYS A 124 16.42 -11.38 13.34
CA LYS A 124 16.33 -10.90 14.74
C LYS A 124 15.32 -9.77 14.93
N LEU A 125 14.98 -9.05 13.86
CA LEU A 125 13.93 -8.04 13.90
C LEU A 125 12.55 -8.66 14.08
N TYR A 126 12.36 -9.94 13.76
CA TYR A 126 11.05 -10.58 13.68
C TYR A 126 10.92 -11.82 14.56
N ASP A 127 11.99 -12.61 14.70
CA ASP A 127 11.99 -13.89 15.43
C ASP A 127 11.58 -13.71 16.91
N GLY A 128 10.37 -14.18 17.24
CA GLY A 128 9.80 -14.06 18.58
C GLY A 128 9.50 -12.62 19.01
N GLN A 129 9.51 -11.65 18.09
CA GLN A 129 9.21 -10.24 18.32
C GLN A 129 7.75 -9.91 17.98
N TRP A 130 7.34 -8.66 18.20
CA TRP A 130 6.02 -8.11 17.82
C TRP A 130 4.78 -8.89 18.32
N LYS A 131 4.94 -9.65 19.42
CA LYS A 131 3.88 -10.54 19.93
C LYS A 131 2.65 -9.78 20.41
N THR A 132 2.83 -8.54 20.87
CA THR A 132 1.73 -7.75 21.44
C THR A 132 0.97 -7.00 20.35
N SER A 133 1.69 -6.43 19.40
CA SER A 133 1.16 -5.60 18.32
C SER A 133 0.66 -6.42 17.13
N MET A 134 1.36 -7.50 16.78
CA MET A 134 1.04 -8.35 15.61
C MET A 134 0.60 -9.78 15.99
N GLY A 135 0.79 -10.21 17.24
CA GLY A 135 0.42 -11.58 17.63
C GLY A 135 1.19 -12.64 16.83
N ASN A 136 0.47 -13.60 16.25
CA ASN A 136 1.04 -14.70 15.46
C ASN A 136 1.03 -14.44 13.93
N VAL A 137 0.78 -13.20 13.47
CA VAL A 137 0.56 -12.91 12.04
C VAL A 137 1.84 -12.52 11.27
N ILE A 138 3.00 -12.68 11.89
CA ILE A 138 4.27 -12.34 11.24
C ILE A 138 4.56 -13.38 10.16
N ASP A 139 4.52 -12.95 8.91
CA ASP A 139 4.96 -13.77 7.80
C ASP A 139 6.50 -13.84 7.79
N THR A 140 7.02 -15.02 8.10
CA THR A 140 8.47 -15.27 8.14
C THR A 140 9.06 -15.57 6.78
N SER A 141 8.21 -15.80 5.77
CA SER A 141 8.64 -16.16 4.42
C SER A 141 9.52 -15.08 3.76
N PHE A 142 9.35 -13.82 4.16
CA PHE A 142 10.13 -12.69 3.67
C PHE A 142 11.62 -12.83 3.94
N TYR A 143 12.01 -13.28 5.14
CA TYR A 143 13.42 -13.40 5.51
C TYR A 143 13.97 -14.82 5.31
N THR A 144 13.12 -15.85 5.24
CA THR A 144 13.57 -17.19 4.86
C THR A 144 13.83 -17.32 3.36
N ASN A 145 13.10 -16.56 2.52
CA ASN A 145 13.19 -16.61 1.06
C ASN A 145 13.74 -15.33 0.42
N GLN A 146 14.38 -14.45 1.20
CA GLN A 146 14.86 -13.13 0.78
C GLN A 146 15.78 -13.11 -0.44
N THR A 147 16.49 -14.21 -0.72
CA THR A 147 17.37 -14.34 -1.90
C THR A 147 16.72 -15.05 -3.08
N SER A 148 15.53 -15.64 -2.91
CA SER A 148 14.83 -16.39 -3.95
C SER A 148 14.28 -15.48 -5.05
N ASP A 149 14.62 -15.78 -6.30
CA ASP A 149 14.11 -15.06 -7.47
C ASP A 149 12.63 -15.33 -7.72
N LEU A 150 12.18 -16.56 -7.48
CA LEU A 150 10.76 -16.91 -7.55
C LEU A 150 9.94 -16.16 -6.50
N TYR A 151 10.46 -16.09 -5.26
CA TYR A 151 9.78 -15.32 -4.21
C TYR A 151 9.69 -13.84 -4.60
N PHE A 152 10.80 -13.26 -5.07
CA PHE A 152 10.86 -11.87 -5.50
C PHE A 152 9.91 -11.55 -6.66
N SER A 153 9.84 -12.40 -7.70
CA SER A 153 8.95 -12.18 -8.84
C SER A 153 7.49 -12.31 -8.43
N MET A 154 7.14 -13.30 -7.59
CA MET A 154 5.77 -13.54 -7.17
C MET A 154 5.17 -12.40 -6.36
N GLN A 155 5.99 -11.58 -5.69
CA GLN A 155 5.50 -10.36 -5.02
C GLN A 155 4.80 -9.38 -5.98
N ARG A 156 5.17 -9.38 -7.27
CA ARG A 156 4.51 -8.59 -8.32
C ARG A 156 3.16 -9.14 -8.76
N LEU A 157 2.77 -10.32 -8.27
CA LEU A 157 1.48 -10.96 -8.50
C LEU A 157 0.65 -11.11 -7.22
N THR A 158 1.23 -10.79 -6.06
CA THR A 158 0.57 -10.96 -4.75
C THR A 158 0.56 -9.67 -3.94
N LEU A 159 1.72 -9.12 -3.57
CA LEU A 159 1.83 -7.99 -2.64
C LEU A 159 1.51 -6.64 -3.30
N ASN A 160 2.06 -6.39 -4.48
CA ASN A 160 1.72 -5.24 -5.30
C ASN A 160 1.49 -5.65 -6.76
N PRO A 161 0.27 -6.10 -7.11
CA PRO A 161 -0.06 -6.56 -8.44
C PRO A 161 -0.40 -5.43 -9.43
N PHE A 162 -0.31 -4.17 -9.03
CA PHE A 162 -0.86 -3.05 -9.80
C PHE A 162 0.11 -2.40 -10.80
N VAL A 163 1.41 -2.71 -10.70
CA VAL A 163 2.45 -2.13 -11.58
C VAL A 163 2.79 -3.03 -12.76
N LEU A 164 2.72 -4.33 -12.53
CA LEU A 164 3.15 -5.33 -13.51
C LEU A 164 2.19 -5.33 -14.71
N ARG A 165 2.76 -5.31 -15.92
CA ARG A 165 2.02 -5.51 -17.16
C ARG A 165 2.73 -6.49 -18.09
N ARG A 166 1.97 -7.20 -18.91
CA ARG A 166 2.52 -7.96 -20.04
C ARG A 166 2.91 -6.99 -21.16
N LEU A 167 4.07 -7.20 -21.79
CA LEU A 167 4.44 -6.47 -23.00
C LEU A 167 3.77 -7.09 -24.22
N HIS A 168 3.14 -6.29 -25.06
CA HIS A 168 2.54 -6.74 -26.29
C HIS A 168 3.63 -7.18 -27.30
N PRO A 169 3.43 -8.26 -28.09
CA PRO A 169 4.45 -8.77 -29.02
C PRO A 169 5.00 -7.77 -30.04
N SER A 170 4.27 -6.69 -30.34
CA SER A 170 4.67 -5.62 -31.25
C SER A 170 5.21 -4.36 -30.55
N GLU A 171 5.23 -4.33 -29.22
CA GLU A 171 5.80 -3.19 -28.48
C GLU A 171 7.31 -3.12 -28.69
N ARG A 172 7.88 -1.92 -28.50
CA ARG A 172 9.33 -1.75 -28.39
C ARG A 172 9.76 -2.17 -26.99
N LEU A 173 10.89 -2.87 -26.88
CA LEU A 173 11.53 -3.16 -25.60
C LEU A 173 11.91 -1.85 -24.87
N PRO A 174 11.43 -1.63 -23.63
CA PRO A 174 11.80 -0.47 -22.80
C PRO A 174 13.33 -0.26 -22.68
N PHE A 175 14.08 -1.34 -22.43
CA PHE A 175 15.54 -1.36 -22.41
C PHE A 175 16.11 -2.66 -22.99
N ALA A 176 17.40 -2.65 -23.34
CA ALA A 176 18.09 -3.79 -23.94
C ALA A 176 18.79 -4.64 -22.88
N VAL A 177 18.63 -5.96 -22.96
CA VAL A 177 19.45 -6.95 -22.24
C VAL A 177 20.31 -7.65 -23.30
N PRO A 178 21.62 -7.86 -23.08
CA PRO A 178 22.45 -8.60 -24.01
C PRO A 178 21.87 -9.97 -24.36
N ASP A 179 21.84 -10.29 -25.65
CA ASP A 179 21.17 -11.49 -26.17
C ASP A 179 21.78 -12.79 -25.64
N ASP A 180 23.09 -12.81 -25.41
CA ASP A 180 23.83 -13.92 -24.80
C ASP A 180 23.43 -14.13 -23.34
N VAL A 181 23.37 -13.06 -22.54
CA VAL A 181 22.90 -13.11 -21.15
C VAL A 181 21.46 -13.60 -21.08
N ALA A 182 20.56 -13.03 -21.89
CA ALA A 182 19.16 -13.44 -21.93
C ALA A 182 18.99 -14.91 -22.35
N ARG A 183 19.73 -15.39 -23.35
CA ARG A 183 19.69 -16.79 -23.77
C ARG A 183 20.22 -17.73 -22.69
N ASN A 184 21.31 -17.35 -22.01
CA ASN A 184 21.86 -18.18 -20.94
C ASN A 184 20.88 -18.35 -19.78
N LEU A 185 20.09 -17.30 -19.47
CA LEU A 185 19.10 -17.33 -18.40
C LEU A 185 17.79 -18.00 -18.81
N THR A 186 17.36 -17.87 -20.08
CA THR A 186 15.97 -18.17 -20.47
C THR A 186 15.84 -19.11 -21.68
N THR A 187 16.95 -19.51 -22.31
CA THR A 187 17.04 -20.13 -23.66
C THR A 187 16.57 -19.27 -24.82
N MET A 188 16.05 -18.08 -24.56
CA MET A 188 15.52 -17.15 -25.55
C MET A 188 16.18 -15.77 -25.41
N THR A 189 16.21 -15.00 -26.48
CA THR A 189 16.50 -13.56 -26.39
C THR A 189 15.29 -12.81 -25.84
N THR A 190 15.50 -11.61 -25.30
CA THR A 190 14.40 -10.74 -24.86
C THR A 190 13.41 -10.43 -26.00
N LYS A 191 13.89 -10.32 -27.24
CA LYS A 191 13.02 -10.17 -28.43
C LYS A 191 12.16 -11.39 -28.70
N GLN A 192 12.70 -12.60 -28.50
CA GLN A 192 11.92 -13.83 -28.67
C GLN A 192 10.88 -13.98 -27.55
N LEU A 193 11.24 -13.67 -26.29
CA LEU A 193 10.30 -13.66 -25.16
C LEU A 193 9.15 -12.67 -25.38
N LEU A 194 9.45 -11.48 -25.91
CA LEU A 194 8.45 -10.48 -26.27
C LEU A 194 7.50 -11.03 -27.35
N ARG A 195 8.05 -11.54 -28.46
CA ARG A 195 7.25 -12.06 -29.58
C ARG A 195 6.36 -13.24 -29.20
N SER A 196 6.79 -14.07 -28.24
CA SER A 196 5.99 -15.17 -27.71
C SER A 196 4.99 -14.75 -26.64
N GLY A 197 4.92 -13.45 -26.30
CA GLY A 197 4.04 -12.92 -25.27
C GLY A 197 4.41 -13.37 -23.85
N ARG A 198 5.66 -13.80 -23.62
CA ARG A 198 6.17 -14.29 -22.33
C ARG A 198 6.95 -13.25 -21.54
N LEU A 199 7.07 -12.02 -22.05
CA LEU A 199 7.80 -10.92 -21.40
C LEU A 199 6.85 -9.92 -20.72
N PHE A 200 7.22 -9.53 -19.51
CA PHE A 200 6.45 -8.65 -18.64
C PHE A 200 7.35 -7.56 -18.10
N TYR A 201 6.73 -6.48 -17.64
CA TYR A 201 7.41 -5.24 -17.35
C TYR A 201 6.79 -4.54 -16.15
N ALA A 202 7.65 -4.01 -15.27
CA ALA A 202 7.28 -3.11 -14.19
C ALA A 202 8.12 -1.82 -14.31
N ASP A 203 7.46 -0.66 -14.15
CA ASP A 203 8.05 0.65 -14.39
C ASP A 203 7.90 1.57 -13.18
N TYR A 204 9.01 1.83 -12.51
CA TYR A 204 9.12 2.82 -11.43
C TYR A 204 10.05 3.97 -11.81
N SER A 205 10.33 4.17 -13.10
CA SER A 205 11.25 5.21 -13.60
C SER A 205 10.83 6.62 -13.19
N VAL A 206 9.52 6.85 -12.97
CA VAL A 206 8.98 8.12 -12.48
C VAL A 206 9.53 8.49 -11.10
N LEU A 207 9.85 7.51 -10.25
CA LEU A 207 10.36 7.74 -8.90
C LEU A 207 11.75 8.39 -8.91
N ALA A 208 12.53 8.22 -9.99
CA ALA A 208 13.82 8.87 -10.15
C ALA A 208 13.73 10.40 -10.21
N LYS A 209 12.54 10.96 -10.46
CA LYS A 209 12.29 12.41 -10.54
C LYS A 209 11.88 13.02 -9.20
N LEU A 210 11.63 12.21 -8.18
CA LEU A 210 11.18 12.68 -6.88
C LEU A 210 12.36 13.26 -6.08
N PRO A 211 12.13 14.35 -5.32
CA PRO A 211 13.16 14.90 -4.46
C PRO A 211 13.50 13.92 -3.34
N LEU A 212 14.80 13.77 -3.07
CA LEU A 212 15.31 12.94 -1.99
C LEU A 212 15.58 13.79 -0.75
N GLN A 213 15.29 13.22 0.42
CA GLN A 213 15.74 13.81 1.68
C GLN A 213 17.27 13.70 1.79
N GLN A 214 17.88 14.66 2.49
CA GLN A 214 19.32 14.66 2.73
C GLN A 214 19.78 13.34 3.35
N GLY A 215 20.81 12.72 2.76
CA GLY A 215 21.36 11.44 3.23
C GLY A 215 20.49 10.22 2.91
N ARG A 216 19.44 10.36 2.10
CA ARG A 216 18.63 9.25 1.58
C ARG A 216 18.89 9.05 0.09
N PHE A 217 18.84 7.79 -0.33
CA PHE A 217 19.05 7.37 -1.71
C PHE A 217 17.91 6.46 -2.13
N ALA A 218 17.49 6.61 -3.38
CA ALA A 218 16.53 5.73 -4.03
C ALA A 218 16.85 5.66 -5.52
N ALA A 219 16.40 4.57 -6.15
CA ALA A 219 16.43 4.43 -7.61
C ALA A 219 15.08 4.82 -8.23
N GLY A 220 14.98 4.76 -9.55
CA GLY A 220 13.71 4.63 -10.26
C GLY A 220 13.87 3.48 -11.25
N CYS A 221 13.61 2.27 -10.77
CA CYS A 221 13.93 1.05 -11.48
C CYS A 221 12.89 0.70 -12.56
N GLU A 222 13.37 0.07 -13.61
CA GLU A 222 12.58 -0.61 -14.63
C GLU A 222 12.96 -2.09 -14.57
N ALA A 223 12.00 -3.02 -14.67
CA ALA A 223 12.29 -4.43 -14.52
C ALA A 223 11.57 -5.31 -15.54
N TYR A 224 12.27 -6.32 -16.03
CA TYR A 224 11.70 -7.40 -16.83
C TYR A 224 11.46 -8.64 -15.98
N PHE A 225 10.32 -9.26 -16.23
CA PHE A 225 9.94 -10.58 -15.73
C PHE A 225 9.50 -11.44 -16.91
N TYR A 226 9.54 -12.75 -16.76
CA TYR A 226 9.14 -13.67 -17.83
C TYR A 226 8.55 -14.97 -17.29
N ILE A 227 7.80 -15.65 -18.15
CA ILE A 227 7.38 -17.04 -17.93
C ILE A 227 8.37 -17.94 -18.69
N SER A 228 9.14 -18.73 -17.95
CA SER A 228 10.10 -19.69 -18.50
C SER A 228 9.44 -20.68 -19.46
N VAL A 229 10.14 -21.05 -20.53
CA VAL A 229 9.65 -22.07 -21.48
C VAL A 229 9.98 -23.49 -21.06
N GLN A 230 10.84 -23.66 -20.06
CA GLN A 230 11.31 -24.97 -19.60
C GLN A 230 10.38 -25.59 -18.57
N ASP A 231 9.88 -24.76 -17.65
CA ASP A 231 9.16 -25.17 -16.45
C ASP A 231 7.96 -24.25 -16.12
N ASP A 232 7.64 -23.30 -17.02
CA ASP A 232 6.58 -22.29 -16.84
C ASP A 232 6.69 -21.46 -15.55
N ALA A 233 7.89 -21.40 -14.95
CA ALA A 233 8.15 -20.59 -13.77
C ALA A 233 8.07 -19.08 -14.07
N TRP A 234 7.49 -18.33 -13.13
CA TRP A 234 7.45 -16.87 -13.14
C TRP A 234 8.73 -16.30 -12.52
N LEU A 235 9.60 -15.71 -13.34
CA LEU A 235 10.96 -15.35 -12.91
C LEU A 235 11.33 -13.90 -13.29
N PRO A 236 12.20 -13.25 -12.50
CA PRO A 236 12.82 -11.99 -12.89
C PRO A 236 13.87 -12.25 -13.98
N LEU A 237 14.01 -11.32 -14.91
CA LEU A 237 15.01 -11.38 -15.98
C LEU A 237 16.10 -10.31 -15.80
N ALA A 238 15.68 -9.07 -15.59
CA ALA A 238 16.61 -7.95 -15.49
C ALA A 238 16.01 -6.77 -14.71
N ILE A 239 16.86 -5.99 -14.05
CA ILE A 239 16.50 -4.75 -13.37
C ILE A 239 17.44 -3.66 -13.86
N LYS A 240 16.89 -2.64 -14.49
CA LYS A 240 17.59 -1.42 -14.88
C LYS A 240 17.39 -0.36 -13.81
N THR A 241 18.47 0.29 -13.40
CA THR A 241 18.43 1.44 -12.49
C THR A 241 18.40 2.75 -13.29
N ASN A 242 18.09 3.86 -12.62
CA ASN A 242 18.12 5.21 -13.20
C ASN A 242 19.55 5.74 -13.49
N ARG A 243 20.58 4.90 -13.35
CA ARG A 243 21.98 5.16 -13.73
C ARG A 243 22.41 4.36 -14.96
N ASP A 244 21.44 3.77 -15.68
CA ASP A 244 21.63 2.92 -16.86
C ASP A 244 22.45 1.64 -16.61
N LEU A 245 22.64 1.26 -15.34
CA LEU A 245 23.12 -0.08 -14.98
C LEU A 245 21.97 -1.07 -15.08
N ILE A 246 22.22 -2.19 -15.75
CA ILE A 246 21.27 -3.28 -15.95
C ILE A 246 21.84 -4.51 -15.25
N TYR A 247 21.12 -4.95 -14.23
CA TYR A 247 21.46 -6.13 -13.44
C TYR A 247 20.60 -7.31 -13.88
N THR A 248 21.14 -8.51 -13.76
CA THR A 248 20.51 -9.79 -14.10
C THR A 248 20.88 -10.85 -13.07
N PRO A 249 20.15 -11.97 -13.00
CA PRO A 249 20.54 -13.11 -12.18
C PRO A 249 21.92 -13.72 -12.51
N ALA A 250 22.53 -13.36 -13.65
CA ALA A 250 23.87 -13.80 -14.03
C ALA A 250 25.00 -12.96 -13.41
N ASP A 251 24.68 -11.81 -12.82
CA ASP A 251 25.67 -10.98 -12.11
C ASP A 251 26.10 -11.61 -10.78
N ALA A 252 27.07 -11.00 -10.11
CA ALA A 252 27.50 -11.45 -8.79
C ALA A 252 26.30 -11.48 -7.82
N PRO A 253 26.20 -12.49 -6.93
CA PRO A 253 25.01 -12.66 -6.09
C PRO A 253 24.60 -11.43 -5.27
N LEU A 254 25.58 -10.64 -4.80
CA LEU A 254 25.31 -9.41 -4.05
C LEU A 254 24.85 -8.25 -4.95
N ASP A 255 25.33 -8.17 -6.18
CA ASP A 255 24.90 -7.14 -7.13
C ASP A 255 23.45 -7.39 -7.56
N TRP A 256 23.11 -8.63 -7.86
CA TRP A 256 21.74 -9.02 -8.18
C TRP A 256 20.80 -8.82 -6.99
N LEU A 257 21.22 -9.23 -5.78
CA LEU A 257 20.44 -9.00 -4.57
C LEU A 257 20.22 -7.51 -4.31
N PHE A 258 21.25 -6.68 -4.50
CA PHE A 258 21.15 -5.23 -4.35
C PHE A 258 20.16 -4.63 -5.36
N ALA A 259 20.18 -5.06 -6.62
CA ALA A 259 19.21 -4.62 -7.62
C ALA A 259 17.77 -4.99 -7.23
N LYS A 260 17.55 -6.20 -6.69
CA LYS A 260 16.24 -6.61 -6.14
C LYS A 260 15.81 -5.74 -4.96
N MET A 261 16.74 -5.37 -4.08
CA MET A 261 16.46 -4.45 -2.96
C MET A 261 16.07 -3.05 -3.45
N LEU A 262 16.72 -2.53 -4.50
CA LEU A 262 16.35 -1.24 -5.10
C LEU A 262 14.95 -1.27 -5.72
N LEU A 263 14.62 -2.30 -6.49
CA LEU A 263 13.26 -2.47 -7.02
C LEU A 263 12.24 -2.65 -5.90
N GLY A 264 12.56 -3.45 -4.88
CA GLY A 264 11.70 -3.64 -3.71
C GLY A 264 11.46 -2.35 -2.93
N GLN A 265 12.46 -1.48 -2.81
CA GLN A 265 12.32 -0.15 -2.21
C GLN A 265 11.38 0.73 -3.05
N ASN A 266 11.52 0.72 -4.38
CA ASN A 266 10.63 1.46 -5.28
C ASN A 266 9.19 0.97 -5.18
N ASP A 267 8.99 -0.34 -5.16
CA ASP A 267 7.68 -0.98 -5.02
C ASP A 267 7.01 -0.67 -3.67
N ALA A 268 7.77 -0.73 -2.58
CA ALA A 268 7.30 -0.40 -1.24
C ALA A 268 6.91 1.07 -1.11
N TRP A 269 7.62 1.98 -1.80
CA TRP A 269 7.26 3.39 -1.84
C TRP A 269 5.99 3.63 -2.67
N ASP A 270 5.88 2.98 -3.82
CA ASP A 270 4.78 3.17 -4.77
C ASP A 270 3.43 2.61 -4.26
N THR A 271 3.45 1.52 -3.49
CA THR A 271 2.25 0.83 -3.00
C THR A 271 1.28 1.75 -2.22
N PRO A 272 1.71 2.51 -1.18
CA PRO A 272 0.81 3.43 -0.49
C PRO A 272 0.23 4.51 -1.39
N TRP A 273 0.99 5.02 -2.37
CA TRP A 273 0.52 6.08 -3.26
C TRP A 273 -0.48 5.61 -4.31
N ARG A 274 -0.49 4.33 -4.67
CA ARG A 274 -1.55 3.74 -5.52
C ARG A 274 -2.78 3.32 -4.73
N HIS A 275 -2.62 3.07 -3.42
CA HIS A 275 -3.73 2.73 -2.55
C HIS A 275 -4.61 3.95 -2.23
N LEU A 276 -4.01 5.14 -2.20
CA LEU A 276 -4.71 6.43 -2.15
C LEU A 276 -5.47 6.65 -3.47
#